data_AF-A0A255R8E6-F1
#
_entry.id   AF-A0A255R8E6-F1
#
_cell.length_a   1.000
_cell.length_b   1.000
_cell.length_c   1.000
_cell.angle_alpha   90.00
_cell.angle_beta   90.00
_cell.angle_gamma   90.00
#
_symmetry.space_group_name_H-M   'P 1'
#
loop_
_entity.id
_entity.type
_entity.pdbx_description
1 polymer ?
#
loop_
_entity_poly.entity_id
_entity_poly.type
_entity_poly.pdbx_seq_one_letter_code
_entity_poly.pdbx_strand_id
1 'polypeptide(L)'
;MATAALPKRNSESHRMLILRVILHKCDAGTGGALDRVVCPGTSRSMEPPMNRLAIADLAATLACHGDSIAKSQRRVSSETIMQYWTAFRTRHQEWHKVMAGYRTAKNSGDFPTLHQWWDENEGVLDDIIISEMLTRVVATLGSVCESSLLFDCNERLAAVTHGVFHSQIEASYRIGQILLEATAAPLAMIVRLNRLRLGVERWADWLVARVTINPDLPIDYCVNRQRAQAFRTELRECGTERHRTMTSWLMIASMREMLQRRVSYGNGLETENSGVISSALALFRPDLFDDYGIPKSQWLMGLGIEWPGPKAPAHPVFGV
;
A
#
# COMPACT_ATOMS: atom_id res chain seq x y z
N MET A 1 29.68 -35.69 40.15
CA MET A 1 28.45 -34.97 39.79
C MET A 1 28.62 -34.44 38.38
N ALA A 2 28.04 -35.13 37.39
CA ALA A 2 28.23 -34.86 35.97
C ALA A 2 27.06 -34.02 35.43
N THR A 3 27.38 -32.88 34.80
CA THR A 3 26.44 -32.02 34.08
C THR A 3 26.36 -32.45 32.62
N ALA A 4 25.18 -32.92 32.20
CA ALA A 4 24.90 -33.35 30.84
C ALA A 4 24.67 -32.13 29.91
N ALA A 5 25.42 -32.08 28.81
CA ALA A 5 25.26 -31.09 27.75
C ALA A 5 24.17 -31.53 26.76
N LEU A 6 23.19 -30.64 26.51
CA LEU A 6 22.14 -30.83 25.50
C LEU A 6 22.66 -30.44 24.10
N PRO A 7 22.26 -31.15 23.02
CA PRO A 7 22.77 -30.92 21.68
C PRO A 7 22.10 -29.73 21.00
N LYS A 8 22.89 -28.88 20.34
CA LYS A 8 22.42 -27.83 19.42
C LYS A 8 21.77 -28.48 18.19
N ARG A 9 20.47 -28.30 18.01
CA ARG A 9 19.75 -28.66 16.78
C ARG A 9 19.94 -27.58 15.71
N ASN A 10 20.46 -27.99 14.54
CA ASN A 10 20.59 -27.18 13.33
C ASN A 10 19.24 -26.59 12.89
N SER A 11 19.19 -25.26 12.75
CA SER A 11 18.03 -24.48 12.30
C SER A 11 17.94 -24.33 10.77
N GLU A 12 18.86 -24.93 10.02
CA GLU A 12 18.90 -24.83 8.55
C GLU A 12 17.91 -25.77 7.84
N SER A 13 17.54 -26.90 8.45
CA SER A 13 16.64 -27.87 7.80
C SER A 13 15.17 -27.43 7.75
N HIS A 14 14.75 -26.44 8.54
CA HIS A 14 13.37 -25.91 8.49
C HIS A 14 13.19 -24.80 7.43
N ARG A 15 14.26 -24.17 6.96
CA ARG A 15 14.18 -23.11 5.94
C ARG A 15 13.94 -23.64 4.53
N MET A 16 14.36 -24.88 4.24
CA MET A 16 14.11 -25.52 2.93
C MET A 16 12.70 -26.13 2.77
N LEU A 17 11.91 -26.29 3.83
CA LEU A 17 10.55 -26.81 3.71
C LEU A 17 9.53 -25.73 3.31
N ILE A 18 9.81 -24.45 3.56
CA ILE A 18 8.89 -23.33 3.29
C ILE A 18 8.87 -22.94 1.80
N LEU A 19 9.99 -23.10 1.08
CA LEU A 19 10.05 -22.88 -0.37
C LEU A 19 9.38 -23.99 -1.20
N ARG A 20 9.15 -25.18 -0.63
CA ARG A 20 8.54 -26.31 -1.35
C ARG A 20 7.01 -26.25 -1.39
N VAL A 21 6.37 -25.48 -0.50
CA VAL A 21 4.89 -25.33 -0.47
C VAL A 21 4.39 -24.33 -1.52
N ILE A 22 5.25 -23.43 -2.01
CA ILE A 22 4.88 -22.40 -3.00
C ILE A 22 5.06 -22.91 -4.46
N LEU A 23 5.88 -23.96 -4.68
CA LEU A 23 6.17 -24.45 -6.04
C LEU A 23 5.48 -25.77 -6.43
N HIS A 24 4.72 -26.43 -5.54
CA HIS A 24 4.16 -27.77 -5.81
C HIS A 24 2.64 -27.84 -6.03
N LYS A 25 1.97 -26.70 -6.31
CA LYS A 25 0.52 -26.66 -6.57
C LYS A 25 0.12 -26.38 -8.03
N CYS A 26 1.03 -26.54 -8.99
CA CYS A 26 0.71 -26.45 -10.42
C CYS A 26 0.53 -27.78 -11.17
N ASP A 27 0.75 -28.95 -10.55
CA ASP A 27 0.51 -30.24 -11.22
C ASP A 27 -0.29 -31.20 -10.34
N ALA A 28 -1.60 -31.24 -10.56
CA ALA A 28 -2.45 -32.41 -10.32
C ALA A 28 -3.80 -32.22 -11.02
N GLY A 29 -3.87 -32.63 -12.29
CA GLY A 29 -5.14 -32.91 -12.98
C GLY A 29 -5.58 -34.36 -12.74
N THR A 30 -6.87 -34.54 -12.43
CA THR A 30 -7.77 -35.71 -12.62
C THR A 30 -8.92 -35.53 -11.63
N GLY A 31 -10.21 -35.63 -11.89
CA GLY A 31 -11.05 -35.98 -13.03
C GLY A 31 -12.48 -36.13 -12.44
N GLY A 32 -13.50 -35.56 -13.08
CA GLY A 32 -14.88 -35.66 -12.58
C GLY A 32 -15.85 -34.86 -13.44
N ALA A 33 -16.47 -35.54 -14.39
CA ALA A 33 -17.33 -35.01 -15.43
C ALA A 33 -18.65 -34.45 -14.88
N LEU A 34 -19.03 -33.26 -15.36
CA LEU A 34 -20.41 -32.84 -15.67
C LEU A 34 -20.34 -31.55 -16.51
N ASP A 35 -21.17 -31.53 -17.56
CA ASP A 35 -21.20 -30.63 -18.72
C ASP A 35 -20.70 -29.19 -18.52
N ARG A 36 -19.71 -28.80 -19.33
CA ARG A 36 -19.32 -27.39 -19.53
C ARG A 36 -19.54 -26.99 -20.98
N VAL A 37 -20.40 -25.98 -21.12
CA VAL A 37 -20.48 -25.06 -22.24
C VAL A 37 -19.08 -24.60 -22.63
N VAL A 38 -18.70 -24.87 -23.88
CA VAL A 38 -17.43 -24.44 -24.47
C VAL A 38 -17.52 -22.95 -24.79
N CYS A 39 -16.83 -22.11 -24.01
CA CYS A 39 -16.50 -20.74 -24.41
C CYS A 39 -15.09 -20.74 -25.02
N PRO A 40 -14.91 -20.36 -26.29
CA PRO A 40 -13.59 -20.19 -26.87
C PRO A 40 -13.09 -18.76 -26.60
N GLY A 41 -11.88 -18.60 -26.06
CA GLY A 41 -11.21 -17.30 -26.06
C GLY A 41 -10.20 -17.07 -24.92
N THR A 42 -8.93 -17.38 -25.21
CA THR A 42 -7.73 -16.74 -24.62
C THR A 42 -7.60 -16.66 -23.10
N SER A 43 -7.05 -17.72 -22.51
CA SER A 43 -6.38 -17.68 -21.21
C SER A 43 -5.01 -16.97 -21.32
N ARG A 44 -5.01 -15.63 -21.38
CA ARG A 44 -3.90 -14.89 -20.77
C ARG A 44 -4.19 -14.84 -19.28
N SER A 45 -3.29 -15.37 -18.46
CA SER A 45 -3.24 -15.07 -17.02
C SER A 45 -2.99 -13.57 -16.89
N MET A 46 -4.06 -12.79 -16.99
CA MET A 46 -4.03 -11.34 -16.98
C MET A 46 -3.93 -10.95 -15.52
N GLU A 47 -2.69 -10.80 -15.02
CA GLU A 47 -2.47 -10.28 -13.68
C GLU A 47 -2.91 -8.82 -13.64
N PRO A 48 -3.56 -8.37 -12.55
CA PRO A 48 -3.92 -6.96 -12.39
C PRO A 48 -2.66 -6.09 -12.46
N PRO A 49 -2.75 -4.85 -13.00
CA PRO A 49 -1.59 -3.99 -13.19
C PRO A 49 -0.84 -3.79 -11.87
N MET A 50 0.43 -4.21 -11.90
CA MET A 50 1.31 -4.44 -10.75
C MET A 50 1.40 -3.26 -9.76
N ASN A 51 1.14 -2.04 -10.25
CA ASN A 51 1.35 -0.81 -9.50
C ASN A 51 0.28 -0.50 -8.44
N ARG A 52 -1.01 -0.83 -8.69
CA ARG A 52 -2.08 -0.56 -7.70
C ARG A 52 -1.92 -1.35 -6.43
N LEU A 53 -1.59 -2.64 -6.59
CA LEU A 53 -1.33 -3.51 -5.46
C LEU A 53 -0.06 -3.07 -4.73
N ALA A 54 0.96 -2.61 -5.46
CA ALA A 54 2.18 -2.07 -4.86
C ALA A 54 1.93 -0.85 -3.95
N ILE A 55 0.96 0.03 -4.27
CA ILE A 55 0.55 1.13 -3.38
C ILE A 55 0.03 0.57 -2.04
N ALA A 56 -0.86 -0.42 -2.09
CA ALA A 56 -1.42 -1.03 -0.89
C ALA A 56 -0.38 -1.84 -0.11
N ASP A 57 0.51 -2.56 -0.79
CA ASP A 57 1.61 -3.30 -0.18
C ASP A 57 2.59 -2.35 0.52
N LEU A 58 2.88 -1.19 -0.09
CA LEU A 58 3.70 -0.16 0.52
C LEU A 58 3.02 0.38 1.79
N ALA A 59 1.72 0.69 1.72
CA ALA A 59 0.98 1.15 2.89
C ALA A 59 1.02 0.12 4.03
N ALA A 60 0.85 -1.17 3.71
CA ALA A 60 0.96 -2.27 4.67
C ALA A 60 2.36 -2.40 5.28
N THR A 61 3.39 -2.31 4.45
CA THR A 61 4.79 -2.36 4.88
C THR A 61 5.10 -1.20 5.82
N LEU A 62 4.79 0.02 5.41
CA LEU A 62 4.97 1.22 6.23
C LEU A 62 4.21 1.11 7.57
N ALA A 63 2.97 0.60 7.55
CA ALA A 63 2.19 0.41 8.76
C ALA A 63 2.81 -0.62 9.72
N CYS A 64 3.29 -1.75 9.19
CA CYS A 64 3.91 -2.80 10.00
C CYS A 64 5.22 -2.36 10.66
N HIS A 65 5.92 -1.42 10.03
CA HIS A 65 7.20 -0.89 10.53
C HIS A 65 7.08 0.48 11.18
N GLY A 66 5.86 0.98 11.38
CA GLY A 66 5.62 2.35 11.85
C GLY A 66 6.32 2.70 13.16
N ASP A 67 6.36 1.79 14.13
CA ASP A 67 7.06 2.00 15.41
C ASP A 67 8.59 2.09 15.22
N SER A 68 9.16 1.25 14.35
CA SER A 68 10.59 1.31 14.02
C SER A 68 10.93 2.57 13.24
N ILE A 69 10.08 2.97 12.29
CA ILE A 69 10.23 4.21 11.52
C ILE A 69 10.19 5.39 12.48
N ALA A 70 9.16 5.50 13.33
CA ALA A 70 9.01 6.60 14.29
C ALA A 70 10.22 6.76 15.23
N LYS A 71 10.81 5.65 15.70
CA LYS A 71 11.99 5.66 16.58
C LYS A 71 13.31 5.95 15.86
N SER A 72 13.44 5.51 14.61
CA SER A 72 14.70 5.58 13.85
C SER A 72 14.81 6.81 12.94
N GLN A 73 13.72 7.54 12.73
CA GLN A 73 13.68 8.67 11.80
C GLN A 73 14.51 9.85 12.33
N ARG A 74 15.67 10.10 11.71
CA ARG A 74 16.63 11.15 12.11
C ARG A 74 16.58 12.43 11.25
N ARG A 75 15.37 12.94 10.96
CA ARG A 75 15.03 14.03 10.01
C ARG A 75 14.89 13.56 8.55
N VAL A 76 13.80 13.98 7.91
CA VAL A 76 13.57 13.85 6.45
C VAL A 76 14.09 15.12 5.77
N SER A 77 14.80 14.99 4.64
CA SER A 77 15.25 16.15 3.88
C SER A 77 14.06 16.93 3.31
N SER A 78 14.16 18.26 3.21
CA SER A 78 13.11 19.08 2.59
C SER A 78 12.91 18.73 1.11
N GLU A 79 13.98 18.31 0.43
CA GLU A 79 13.92 17.86 -0.97
C GLU A 79 13.03 16.62 -1.11
N THR A 80 13.20 15.61 -0.25
CA THR A 80 12.39 14.38 -0.28
C THR A 80 10.91 14.67 0.02
N ILE A 81 10.64 15.56 0.98
CA ILE A 81 9.26 16.02 1.28
C ILE A 81 8.65 16.69 0.05
N MET A 82 9.41 17.55 -0.63
CA MET A 82 8.96 18.23 -1.85
C MET A 82 8.72 17.24 -2.99
N GLN A 83 9.61 16.26 -3.20
CA GLN A 83 9.45 15.22 -4.21
C GLN A 83 8.15 14.43 -4.01
N TYR A 84 7.84 14.03 -2.77
CA TYR A 84 6.57 13.35 -2.47
C TYR A 84 5.36 14.23 -2.77
N TRP A 85 5.39 15.48 -2.33
CA TRP A 85 4.31 16.43 -2.60
C TRP A 85 4.11 16.65 -4.11
N THR A 86 5.20 16.86 -4.87
CA THR A 86 5.15 17.07 -6.32
C THR A 86 4.62 15.84 -7.04
N ALA A 87 5.11 14.64 -6.71
CA ALA A 87 4.63 13.39 -7.32
C ALA A 87 3.13 13.19 -7.09
N PHE A 88 2.66 13.42 -5.86
CA PHE A 88 1.24 13.33 -5.56
C PHE A 88 0.43 14.41 -6.30
N ARG A 89 0.94 15.65 -6.36
CA ARG A 89 0.24 16.77 -7.02
C ARG A 89 0.08 16.52 -8.51
N THR A 90 1.11 16.03 -9.20
CA THR A 90 1.03 15.65 -10.61
C THR A 90 -0.04 14.59 -10.84
N ARG A 91 -0.04 13.51 -10.03
CA ARG A 91 -1.08 12.48 -10.11
C ARG A 91 -2.48 13.02 -9.86
N HIS A 92 -2.63 13.89 -8.87
CA HIS A 92 -3.91 14.51 -8.52
C HIS A 92 -4.45 15.42 -9.64
N GLN A 93 -3.58 16.06 -10.43
CA GLN A 93 -3.99 16.81 -11.61
C GLN A 93 -4.58 15.89 -12.68
N GLU A 94 -4.00 14.72 -12.91
CA GLU A 94 -4.57 13.72 -13.83
C GLU A 94 -5.94 13.24 -13.36
N TRP A 95 -6.11 12.98 -12.06
CA TRP A 95 -7.43 12.66 -11.48
C TRP A 95 -8.46 13.77 -11.73
N HIS A 96 -8.06 15.04 -11.60
CA HIS A 96 -8.95 16.16 -11.92
C HIS A 96 -9.35 16.20 -13.39
N LYS A 97 -8.44 15.92 -14.32
CA LYS A 97 -8.76 15.83 -15.75
C LYS A 97 -9.79 14.72 -16.01
N VAL A 98 -9.59 13.54 -15.42
CA VAL A 98 -10.51 12.40 -15.53
C VAL A 98 -11.90 12.78 -15.00
N MET A 99 -11.99 13.37 -13.80
CA MET A 99 -13.26 13.82 -13.22
C MET A 99 -13.92 14.97 -14.01
N ALA A 100 -13.13 15.84 -14.65
CA ALA A 100 -13.67 16.86 -15.55
C ALA A 100 -14.24 16.23 -16.83
N GLY A 101 -13.58 15.21 -17.37
CA GLY A 101 -14.07 14.39 -18.49
C GLY A 101 -15.45 13.80 -18.22
N TYR A 102 -15.67 13.24 -17.02
CA TYR A 102 -17.00 12.75 -16.62
C TYR A 102 -18.07 13.83 -16.71
N ARG A 103 -17.79 15.03 -16.17
CA ARG A 103 -18.76 16.14 -16.18
C ARG A 103 -19.08 16.58 -17.60
N THR A 104 -18.08 16.67 -18.46
CA THR A 104 -18.27 17.01 -19.87
C THR A 104 -19.11 15.95 -20.59
N ALA A 105 -18.78 14.67 -20.43
CA ALA A 105 -19.55 13.56 -20.99
C ALA A 105 -21.00 13.57 -20.51
N LYS A 106 -21.21 13.74 -19.19
CA LYS A 106 -22.55 13.83 -18.59
C LYS A 106 -23.36 15.01 -19.14
N ASN A 107 -22.75 16.20 -19.20
CA ASN A 107 -23.40 17.42 -19.65
C ASN A 107 -23.72 17.44 -21.15
N SER A 108 -23.02 16.61 -21.95
CA SER A 108 -23.34 16.44 -23.37
C SER A 108 -24.72 15.78 -23.59
N GLY A 109 -25.22 15.04 -22.60
CA GLY A 109 -26.44 14.24 -22.72
C GLY A 109 -26.28 12.98 -23.60
N ASP A 110 -25.09 12.74 -24.16
CA ASP A 110 -24.81 11.59 -25.02
C ASP A 110 -24.45 10.35 -24.18
N PHE A 111 -25.38 9.39 -24.13
CA PHE A 111 -25.25 8.19 -23.33
C PHE A 111 -24.07 7.30 -23.76
N PRO A 112 -23.83 7.04 -25.08
CA PRO A 112 -22.62 6.37 -25.56
C PRO A 112 -21.32 7.01 -25.07
N THR A 113 -21.16 8.33 -25.18
CA THR A 113 -19.96 9.04 -24.71
C THR A 113 -19.75 8.86 -23.21
N LEU A 114 -20.82 8.94 -22.41
CA LEU A 114 -20.73 8.73 -20.97
C LEU A 114 -20.38 7.28 -20.60
N HIS A 115 -20.92 6.30 -21.34
CA HIS A 115 -20.58 4.89 -21.15
C HIS A 115 -19.11 4.61 -21.50
N GLN A 116 -18.64 5.13 -22.62
CA GLN A 116 -17.23 5.02 -23.02
C GLN A 116 -16.28 5.61 -21.97
N TRP A 117 -16.65 6.74 -21.35
CA TRP A 117 -15.86 7.32 -20.26
C TRP A 117 -15.71 6.34 -19.08
N TRP A 118 -16.77 5.62 -18.71
CA TRP A 118 -16.69 4.62 -17.63
C TRP A 118 -15.72 3.49 -17.97
N ASP A 119 -15.80 2.95 -19.18
CA ASP A 119 -14.95 1.85 -19.65
C ASP A 119 -13.47 2.27 -19.68
N GLU A 120 -13.17 3.49 -20.13
CA GLU A 120 -11.81 4.01 -20.23
C GLU A 120 -11.18 4.35 -18.87
N ASN A 121 -11.99 4.78 -17.90
CA ASN A 121 -11.49 5.38 -16.66
C ASN A 121 -11.63 4.49 -15.42
N GLU A 122 -12.16 3.27 -15.56
CA GLU A 122 -12.35 2.33 -14.45
C GLU A 122 -11.06 2.11 -13.63
N GLY A 123 -9.91 1.94 -14.30
CA GLY A 123 -8.63 1.72 -13.65
C GLY A 123 -8.12 2.94 -12.86
N VAL A 124 -8.40 4.16 -13.33
CA VAL A 124 -8.06 5.39 -12.59
C VAL A 124 -8.94 5.56 -11.36
N LEU A 125 -10.21 5.14 -11.42
CA LEU A 125 -11.08 5.14 -10.24
C LEU A 125 -10.57 4.19 -9.16
N ASP A 126 -10.05 3.02 -9.54
CA ASP A 126 -9.39 2.10 -8.62
C ASP A 126 -8.13 2.74 -8.00
N ASP A 127 -7.30 3.42 -8.79
CA ASP A 127 -6.10 4.12 -8.31
C ASP A 127 -6.43 5.13 -7.21
N ILE A 128 -7.47 5.95 -7.43
CA ILE A 128 -7.93 6.94 -6.45
C ILE A 128 -8.35 6.22 -5.18
N ILE A 129 -9.22 5.22 -5.27
CA ILE A 129 -9.77 4.53 -4.09
C ILE A 129 -8.64 3.86 -3.29
N ILE A 130 -7.73 3.12 -3.93
CA ILE A 130 -6.66 2.37 -3.24
C ILE A 130 -5.61 3.31 -2.64
N SER A 131 -5.32 4.44 -3.29
CA SER A 131 -4.34 5.43 -2.81
C SER A 131 -4.66 5.99 -1.43
N GLU A 132 -5.93 5.94 -1.02
CA GLU A 132 -6.35 6.34 0.31
C GLU A 132 -5.67 5.55 1.44
N MET A 133 -5.32 4.28 1.22
CA MET A 133 -4.59 3.47 2.21
C MET A 133 -3.21 4.06 2.48
N LEU A 134 -2.48 4.38 1.40
CA LEU A 134 -1.12 4.90 1.50
C LEU A 134 -1.12 6.30 2.12
N THR A 135 -1.96 7.21 1.65
CA THR A 135 -1.93 8.60 2.17
C THR A 135 -2.33 8.69 3.64
N ARG A 136 -3.27 7.86 4.10
CA ARG A 136 -3.64 7.76 5.53
C ARG A 136 -2.47 7.25 6.36
N VAL A 137 -1.78 6.20 5.92
CA VAL A 137 -0.60 5.67 6.62
C VAL A 137 0.54 6.68 6.64
N VAL A 138 0.85 7.31 5.50
CA VAL A 138 1.93 8.30 5.40
C VAL A 138 1.65 9.53 6.29
N ALA A 139 0.41 10.03 6.32
CA ALA A 139 0.04 11.15 7.19
C ALA A 139 0.07 10.76 8.69
N THR A 140 -0.35 9.54 9.00
CA THR A 140 -0.22 9.00 10.38
C THR A 140 1.24 8.93 10.79
N LEU A 141 2.11 8.38 9.94
CA LEU A 141 3.55 8.32 10.21
C LEU A 141 4.17 9.71 10.33
N GLY A 142 3.78 10.66 9.48
CA GLY A 142 4.23 12.05 9.57
C GLY A 142 3.92 12.65 10.94
N SER A 143 2.69 12.50 11.42
CA SER A 143 2.25 12.97 12.74
C SER A 143 2.95 12.24 13.90
N VAL A 144 3.12 10.92 13.81
CA VAL A 144 3.79 10.13 14.86
C VAL A 144 5.29 10.46 14.94
N CYS A 145 5.96 10.64 13.80
CA CYS A 145 7.37 11.02 13.76
C CYS A 145 7.57 12.41 14.39
N GLU A 146 6.71 13.37 14.07
CA GLU A 146 6.77 14.71 14.66
C GLU A 146 6.53 14.68 16.17
N SER A 147 5.51 13.92 16.63
CA SER A 147 5.21 13.77 18.07
C SER A 147 6.34 13.10 18.86
N SER A 148 7.14 12.25 18.21
CA SER A 148 8.26 11.53 18.83
C SER A 148 9.54 12.37 18.91
N LEU A 149 9.67 13.38 18.04
CA LEU A 149 10.83 14.25 17.96
C LEU A 149 10.63 15.44 18.91
N LEU A 150 10.79 15.16 20.20
CA LEU A 150 10.42 16.03 21.32
C LEU A 150 10.86 17.51 21.23
N PHE A 151 11.85 17.93 20.42
CA PHE A 151 12.32 19.31 20.51
C PHE A 151 12.95 20.02 19.27
N ASP A 152 13.13 19.43 18.07
CA ASP A 152 13.86 20.21 17.04
C ASP A 152 13.82 19.70 15.57
N CYS A 153 12.71 19.15 15.08
CA CYS A 153 12.72 18.51 13.74
C CYS A 153 11.50 18.83 12.89
N ASN A 154 11.69 19.69 11.87
CA ASN A 154 10.90 19.77 10.63
C ASN A 154 9.36 19.64 10.79
N GLU A 155 8.72 20.71 11.26
CA GLU A 155 7.25 20.95 11.23
C GLU A 155 6.60 20.77 9.83
N ARG A 156 7.41 20.52 8.80
CA ARG A 156 6.98 20.38 7.41
C ARG A 156 6.47 19.00 7.05
N LEU A 157 6.94 17.91 7.70
CA LEU A 157 6.56 16.57 7.26
C LEU A 157 5.08 16.29 7.53
N ALA A 158 4.62 16.50 8.77
CA ALA A 158 3.22 16.29 9.12
C ALA A 158 2.32 17.25 8.33
N ALA A 159 2.68 18.52 8.22
CA ALA A 159 1.91 19.49 7.43
C ALA A 159 1.76 19.09 5.96
N VAL A 160 2.86 18.67 5.30
CA VAL A 160 2.82 18.25 3.89
C VAL A 160 2.03 16.96 3.70
N THR A 161 2.29 15.95 4.54
CA THR A 161 1.59 14.66 4.45
C THR A 161 0.10 14.80 4.78
N HIS A 162 -0.26 15.70 5.71
CA HIS A 162 -1.63 16.09 6.01
C HIS A 162 -2.32 16.77 4.81
N GLY A 163 -1.65 17.70 4.14
CA GLY A 163 -2.19 18.33 2.91
C GLY A 163 -2.41 17.34 1.77
N VAL A 164 -1.50 16.37 1.59
CA VAL A 164 -1.65 15.27 0.63
C VAL A 164 -2.84 14.38 1.01
N PHE A 165 -2.97 14.02 2.29
CA PHE A 165 -4.13 13.28 2.78
C PHE A 165 -5.45 14.02 2.50
N HIS A 166 -5.54 15.32 2.78
CA HIS A 166 -6.75 16.10 2.49
C HIS A 166 -7.11 16.09 1.01
N SER A 167 -6.12 16.27 0.13
CA SER A 167 -6.31 16.21 -1.32
C SER A 167 -6.83 14.83 -1.76
N GLN A 168 -6.31 13.75 -1.17
CA GLN A 168 -6.82 12.40 -1.41
C GLN A 168 -8.28 12.24 -0.99
N ILE A 169 -8.65 12.69 0.21
CA ILE A 169 -10.04 12.56 0.70
C ILE A 169 -11.00 13.36 -0.16
N GLU A 170 -10.59 14.53 -0.66
CA GLU A 170 -11.38 15.29 -1.62
C GLU A 170 -11.62 14.50 -2.92
N ALA A 171 -10.58 13.87 -3.47
CA ALA A 171 -10.70 13.03 -4.65
C ALA A 171 -11.63 11.82 -4.39
N SER A 172 -11.44 11.09 -3.28
CA SER A 172 -12.32 9.98 -2.87
C SER A 172 -13.78 10.43 -2.71
N TYR A 173 -14.03 11.60 -2.12
CA TYR A 173 -15.37 12.16 -1.99
C TYR A 173 -16.02 12.44 -3.34
N ARG A 174 -15.28 13.03 -4.28
CA ARG A 174 -15.77 13.28 -5.64
C ARG A 174 -16.09 11.98 -6.38
N ILE A 175 -15.27 10.94 -6.22
CA ILE A 175 -15.61 9.60 -6.75
C ILE A 175 -16.90 9.07 -6.11
N GLY A 176 -17.08 9.26 -4.80
CA GLY A 176 -18.34 8.96 -4.11
C GLY A 176 -19.55 9.64 -4.77
N GLN A 177 -19.44 10.91 -5.13
CA GLN A 177 -20.51 11.63 -5.84
C GLN A 177 -20.77 11.06 -7.24
N ILE A 178 -19.72 10.77 -8.01
CA ILE A 178 -19.83 10.14 -9.34
C ILE A 178 -20.54 8.77 -9.22
N LEU A 179 -20.21 7.98 -8.20
CA LEU A 179 -20.83 6.68 -7.93
C LEU A 179 -22.29 6.78 -7.47
N LEU A 180 -22.69 7.87 -6.81
CA LEU A 180 -24.09 8.09 -6.41
C LEU A 180 -24.95 8.46 -7.60
N GLU A 181 -24.40 9.21 -8.55
CA GLU A 181 -25.10 9.60 -9.78
C GLU A 181 -25.18 8.45 -10.80
N ALA A 182 -24.11 7.63 -10.89
CA ALA A 182 -23.99 6.38 -11.65
C ALA A 182 -24.67 6.35 -13.03
N THR A 183 -24.74 7.49 -13.73
CA THR A 183 -25.48 7.58 -14.99
C THR A 183 -24.68 6.88 -16.08
N ALA A 184 -25.34 6.03 -16.88
CA ALA A 184 -24.76 5.20 -17.93
C ALA A 184 -23.67 4.20 -17.50
N ALA A 185 -23.44 4.04 -16.20
CA ALA A 185 -22.44 3.11 -15.69
C ALA A 185 -22.96 1.66 -15.71
N PRO A 186 -22.13 0.67 -16.08
CA PRO A 186 -22.46 -0.73 -15.85
C PRO A 186 -22.72 -0.99 -14.35
N LEU A 187 -23.88 -1.54 -14.00
CA LEU A 187 -24.23 -1.82 -12.60
C LEU A 187 -23.17 -2.68 -11.88
N ALA A 188 -22.61 -3.66 -12.59
CA ALA A 188 -21.54 -4.52 -12.06
C ALA A 188 -20.30 -3.71 -11.65
N MET A 189 -19.91 -2.71 -12.45
CA MET A 189 -18.79 -1.81 -12.17
C MET A 189 -19.06 -0.96 -10.93
N ILE A 190 -20.25 -0.36 -10.81
CA ILE A 190 -20.63 0.46 -9.65
C ILE A 190 -20.62 -0.36 -8.35
N VAL A 191 -21.19 -1.56 -8.39
CA VAL A 191 -21.18 -2.47 -7.24
C VAL A 191 -19.76 -2.88 -6.87
N ARG A 192 -18.90 -3.16 -7.86
CA ARG A 192 -17.48 -3.49 -7.65
C ARG A 192 -16.72 -2.33 -7.01
N LEU A 193 -16.82 -1.12 -7.57
CA LEU A 193 -16.16 0.09 -7.06
C LEU A 193 -16.61 0.42 -5.63
N ASN A 194 -17.91 0.32 -5.35
CA ASN A 194 -18.42 0.54 -4.00
C ASN A 194 -17.90 -0.52 -3.00
N ARG A 195 -17.81 -1.79 -3.41
CA ARG A 195 -17.20 -2.84 -2.59
C ARG A 195 -15.70 -2.63 -2.40
N LEU A 196 -14.98 -2.15 -3.41
CA LEU A 196 -13.57 -1.80 -3.30
C LEU A 196 -13.40 -0.66 -2.29
N ARG A 197 -14.19 0.42 -2.41
CA ARG A 197 -14.18 1.57 -1.49
C ARG A 197 -14.39 1.15 -0.03
N LEU A 198 -15.47 0.42 0.26
CA LEU A 198 -15.75 -0.06 1.62
C LEU A 198 -14.67 -1.01 2.15
N GLY A 199 -14.05 -1.81 1.26
CA GLY A 199 -12.92 -2.66 1.60
C GLY A 199 -11.70 -1.85 2.00
N VAL A 200 -11.32 -0.87 1.18
CA VAL A 200 -10.20 0.04 1.42
C VAL A 200 -10.41 0.83 2.71
N GLU A 201 -11.59 1.39 2.94
CA GLU A 201 -11.90 2.12 4.18
C GLU A 201 -11.64 1.27 5.44
N ARG A 202 -12.05 -0.01 5.40
CA ARG A 202 -11.85 -0.93 6.52
C ARG A 202 -10.38 -1.27 6.73
N TRP A 203 -9.63 -1.54 5.66
CA TRP A 203 -8.21 -1.85 5.76
C TRP A 203 -7.38 -0.63 6.14
N ALA A 204 -7.75 0.55 5.68
CA ALA A 204 -7.12 1.80 6.09
C ALA A 204 -7.23 2.01 7.61
N ASP A 205 -8.39 1.75 8.22
CA ASP A 205 -8.53 1.81 9.68
C ASP A 205 -7.62 0.83 10.41
N TRP A 206 -7.49 -0.40 9.91
CA TRP A 206 -6.59 -1.39 10.48
C TRP A 206 -5.11 -0.96 10.35
N LEU A 207 -4.72 -0.43 9.18
CA LEU A 207 -3.37 0.06 8.93
C LEU A 207 -3.00 1.26 9.82
N VAL A 208 -3.91 2.23 9.96
CA VAL A 208 -3.72 3.37 10.86
C VAL A 208 -3.60 2.88 12.32
N ALA A 209 -4.49 1.99 12.75
CA ALA A 209 -4.42 1.39 14.08
C ALA A 209 -3.10 0.66 14.34
N ARG A 210 -2.53 0.02 13.31
CA ARG A 210 -1.24 -0.66 13.35
C ARG A 210 -0.07 0.31 13.55
N VAL A 211 -0.08 1.46 12.88
CA VAL A 211 0.91 2.53 13.10
C VAL A 211 0.80 3.07 14.52
N THR A 212 -0.42 3.31 14.98
CA THR A 212 -0.70 3.95 16.28
C THR A 212 -0.91 2.93 17.40
N ILE A 213 -0.14 1.84 17.43
CA ILE A 213 -0.34 0.77 18.42
C ILE A 213 -0.15 1.26 19.86
N ASN A 214 0.66 2.31 20.07
CA ASN A 214 0.79 2.98 21.36
C ASN A 214 -0.51 3.76 21.67
N PRO A 215 -1.16 3.53 22.83
CA PRO A 215 -2.38 4.24 23.22
C PRO A 215 -2.22 5.75 23.32
N ASP A 216 -1.01 6.24 23.61
CA ASP A 216 -0.72 7.67 23.77
C ASP A 216 -0.73 8.43 22.44
N LEU A 217 -0.63 7.70 21.32
CA LEU A 217 -0.70 8.29 19.99
C LEU A 217 -2.16 8.49 19.55
N PRO A 218 -2.48 9.65 18.94
CA PRO A 218 -3.81 9.92 18.42
C PRO A 218 -4.10 9.10 17.15
N ILE A 219 -5.39 8.79 16.92
CA ILE A 219 -5.87 8.08 15.72
C ILE A 219 -6.69 9.06 14.89
N ASP A 220 -6.02 9.93 14.14
CA ASP A 220 -6.69 11.05 13.45
C ASP A 220 -6.99 10.78 11.97
N TYR A 221 -6.20 9.91 11.33
CA TYR A 221 -6.30 9.63 9.90
C TYR A 221 -7.11 8.37 9.55
N CYS A 222 -7.93 7.87 10.47
CA CYS A 222 -8.85 6.77 10.22
C CYS A 222 -10.17 7.24 9.55
N VAL A 223 -10.88 6.34 8.89
CA VAL A 223 -12.25 6.53 8.42
C VAL A 223 -13.22 6.42 9.61
N ASN A 224 -13.13 5.31 10.35
CA ASN A 224 -13.96 5.05 11.52
C ASN A 224 -13.08 4.89 12.77
N ARG A 225 -13.12 5.92 13.62
CA ARG A 225 -12.31 5.97 14.85
C ARG A 225 -12.59 4.83 15.82
N GLN A 226 -13.85 4.46 16.01
CA GLN A 226 -14.22 3.35 16.89
C GLN A 226 -13.66 2.02 16.39
N ARG A 227 -13.76 1.78 15.08
CA ARG A 227 -13.21 0.57 14.44
C ARG A 227 -11.69 0.52 14.51
N ALA A 228 -11.01 1.63 14.23
CA ALA A 228 -9.56 1.73 14.38
C ALA A 228 -9.11 1.53 15.84
N GLN A 229 -9.86 2.06 16.82
CA GLN A 229 -9.59 1.82 18.24
C GLN A 229 -9.74 0.34 18.62
N ALA A 230 -10.79 -0.34 18.12
CA ALA A 230 -10.98 -1.77 18.35
C ALA A 230 -9.81 -2.59 17.79
N PHE A 231 -9.38 -2.31 16.55
CA PHE A 231 -8.20 -2.95 15.96
C PHE A 231 -6.93 -2.68 16.76
N ARG A 232 -6.74 -1.45 17.26
CA ARG A 232 -5.60 -1.11 18.11
C ARG A 232 -5.59 -1.95 19.38
N THR A 233 -6.73 -2.07 20.06
CA THR A 233 -6.88 -2.90 21.27
C THR A 233 -6.54 -4.36 20.97
N GLU A 234 -7.12 -4.93 19.92
CA GLU A 234 -6.86 -6.32 19.50
C GLU A 234 -5.38 -6.56 19.18
N LEU A 235 -4.73 -5.64 18.47
CA LEU A 235 -3.30 -5.72 18.15
C LEU A 235 -2.40 -5.66 19.39
N ARG A 236 -2.82 -4.92 20.44
CA ARG A 236 -2.12 -4.87 21.72
C ARG A 236 -2.33 -6.16 22.52
N GLU A 237 -3.52 -6.72 22.49
CA GLU A 237 -3.89 -7.95 23.19
C GLU A 237 -3.32 -9.21 22.51
N CYS A 238 -3.02 -9.16 21.20
CA CYS A 238 -2.31 -10.21 20.49
C CYS A 238 -0.94 -10.46 21.13
N GLY A 239 -0.83 -11.53 21.94
CA GLY A 239 0.27 -11.86 22.86
C GLY A 239 1.72 -11.53 22.45
N THR A 240 2.55 -12.56 22.24
CA THR A 240 3.98 -12.38 21.97
C THR A 240 4.22 -11.68 20.62
N GLU A 241 5.38 -11.05 20.44
CA GLU A 241 5.79 -10.43 19.17
C GLU A 241 5.60 -11.34 17.94
N ARG A 242 5.97 -12.63 18.04
CA ARG A 242 5.78 -13.60 16.95
C ARG A 242 4.31 -13.75 16.51
N HIS A 243 3.39 -13.76 17.46
CA HIS A 243 1.96 -13.85 17.17
C HIS A 243 1.48 -12.58 16.47
N ARG A 244 1.91 -11.40 16.93
CA ARG A 244 1.59 -10.13 16.26
C ARG A 244 2.10 -10.10 14.83
N THR A 245 3.34 -10.53 14.59
CA THR A 245 3.91 -10.62 13.25
C THR A 245 3.09 -11.55 12.37
N MET A 246 2.79 -12.77 12.83
CA MET A 246 1.98 -13.73 12.08
C MET A 246 0.58 -13.18 11.75
N THR A 247 -0.10 -12.55 12.72
CA THR A 247 -1.39 -11.89 12.48
C THR A 247 -1.27 -10.78 11.44
N SER A 248 -0.23 -9.95 11.50
CA SER A 248 0.02 -8.93 10.47
C SER A 248 0.21 -9.53 9.08
N TRP A 249 0.98 -10.62 8.94
CA TRP A 249 1.14 -11.32 7.66
C TRP A 249 -0.18 -11.84 7.11
N LEU A 250 -1.01 -12.48 7.96
CA LEU A 250 -2.32 -12.98 7.56
C LEU A 250 -3.27 -11.85 7.15
N MET A 251 -3.25 -10.74 7.88
CA MET A 251 -4.06 -9.55 7.58
C MET A 251 -3.62 -8.91 6.25
N ILE A 252 -2.32 -8.77 6.00
CA ILE A 252 -1.80 -8.26 4.72
C ILE A 252 -2.17 -9.19 3.56
N ALA A 253 -2.03 -10.51 3.74
CA ALA A 253 -2.42 -11.47 2.71
C ALA A 253 -3.92 -11.38 2.40
N SER A 254 -4.76 -11.25 3.43
CA SER A 254 -6.22 -11.10 3.30
C SER A 254 -6.61 -9.78 2.63
N MET A 255 -5.91 -8.69 2.96
CA MET A 255 -6.05 -7.39 2.31
C MET A 255 -5.72 -7.47 0.83
N ARG A 256 -4.55 -8.04 0.50
CA ARG A 256 -4.09 -8.22 -0.88
C ARG A 256 -5.06 -9.07 -1.69
N GLU A 257 -5.52 -10.19 -1.14
CA GLU A 257 -6.50 -11.08 -1.78
C GLU A 257 -7.83 -10.34 -2.05
N MET A 258 -8.30 -9.54 -1.09
CA MET A 258 -9.50 -8.71 -1.26
C MET A 258 -9.33 -7.71 -2.42
N LEU A 259 -8.19 -7.01 -2.47
CA LEU A 259 -7.89 -6.04 -3.52
C LEU A 259 -7.78 -6.72 -4.88
N GLN A 260 -7.01 -7.81 -4.99
CA GLN A 260 -6.84 -8.59 -6.22
C GLN A 260 -8.18 -9.02 -6.84
N ARG A 261 -9.16 -9.41 -6.01
CA ARG A 261 -10.49 -9.80 -6.48
C ARG A 261 -11.37 -8.65 -6.94
N ARG A 262 -11.07 -7.41 -6.51
CA ARG A 262 -11.95 -6.26 -6.68
C ARG A 262 -11.39 -5.18 -7.58
N VAL A 263 -10.10 -5.20 -7.88
CA VAL A 263 -9.45 -4.27 -8.81
C VAL A 263 -9.76 -4.69 -10.24
N SER A 264 -10.06 -3.70 -11.08
CA SER A 264 -10.28 -3.86 -12.51
C SER A 264 -8.98 -4.14 -13.27
N TYR A 265 -9.11 -4.69 -14.47
CA TYR A 265 -8.00 -4.85 -15.40
C TYR A 265 -7.78 -3.64 -16.31
N GLY A 266 -8.61 -2.59 -16.19
CA GLY A 266 -8.45 -1.36 -16.96
C GLY A 266 -7.11 -0.68 -16.68
N ASN A 267 -6.66 0.19 -17.57
CA ASN A 267 -5.42 0.96 -17.39
C ASN A 267 -5.61 2.03 -16.31
N GLY A 268 -4.59 2.23 -15.48
CA GLY A 268 -4.55 3.30 -14.49
C GLY A 268 -3.57 4.39 -14.89
N LEU A 269 -2.96 5.01 -13.88
CA LEU A 269 -1.89 5.98 -14.01
C LEU A 269 -0.57 5.37 -13.52
N GLU A 270 -0.05 4.36 -14.23
CA GLU A 270 1.08 3.56 -13.77
C GLU A 270 2.36 4.38 -13.60
N THR A 271 2.60 5.39 -14.43
CA THR A 271 3.80 6.24 -14.30
C THR A 271 3.71 7.08 -13.02
N GLU A 272 2.58 7.73 -12.80
CA GLU A 272 2.32 8.61 -11.67
C GLU A 272 2.28 7.81 -10.35
N ASN A 273 1.69 6.62 -10.37
CA ASN A 273 1.68 5.72 -9.22
C ASN A 273 3.09 5.29 -8.83
N SER A 274 3.96 4.99 -9.81
CA SER A 274 5.37 4.66 -9.54
C SER A 274 6.11 5.82 -8.88
N GLY A 275 5.87 7.06 -9.37
CA GLY A 275 6.44 8.27 -8.79
C GLY A 275 6.02 8.49 -7.33
N VAL A 276 4.75 8.27 -7.01
CA VAL A 276 4.24 8.36 -5.64
C VAL A 276 4.82 7.27 -4.74
N ILE A 277 4.89 6.02 -5.19
CA ILE A 277 5.52 4.92 -4.44
C ILE A 277 6.97 5.24 -4.12
N SER A 278 7.76 5.60 -5.14
CA SER A 278 9.18 5.89 -4.99
C SER A 278 9.44 7.05 -4.03
N SER A 279 8.66 8.13 -4.14
CA SER A 279 8.81 9.29 -3.27
C SER A 279 8.30 9.04 -1.84
N ALA A 280 7.24 8.25 -1.67
CA ALA A 280 6.77 7.82 -0.35
C ALA A 280 7.77 6.91 0.37
N LEU A 281 8.42 5.99 -0.35
CA LEU A 281 9.53 5.18 0.18
C LEU A 281 10.70 6.06 0.63
N ALA A 282 11.06 7.07 -0.17
CA ALA A 282 12.15 7.98 0.14
C ALA A 282 11.91 8.76 1.45
N LEU A 283 10.65 9.12 1.78
CA LEU A 283 10.32 9.80 3.04
C LEU A 283 10.79 9.03 4.28
N PHE A 284 10.69 7.70 4.26
CA PHE A 284 10.94 6.86 5.43
C PHE A 284 12.26 6.08 5.35
N ARG A 285 13.21 6.62 4.55
CA ARG A 285 14.58 6.13 4.34
C ARG A 285 14.66 4.70 3.78
N PRO A 286 15.13 4.52 2.53
CA PRO A 286 15.34 3.19 1.96
C PRO A 286 16.36 2.35 2.73
N ASP A 287 17.28 2.97 3.48
CA ASP A 287 18.27 2.25 4.31
C ASP A 287 17.63 1.35 5.37
N LEU A 288 16.39 1.66 5.78
CA LEU A 288 15.64 0.82 6.69
C LEU A 288 15.24 -0.50 6.04
N PHE A 289 15.33 -0.63 4.71
CA PHE A 289 14.92 -1.79 3.91
C PHE A 289 16.13 -2.38 3.18
N ASP A 290 16.22 -3.71 3.12
CA ASP A 290 17.19 -4.43 2.32
C ASP A 290 16.80 -4.39 0.83
N ASP A 291 17.64 -4.99 -0.03
CA ASP A 291 17.42 -5.01 -1.48
C ASP A 291 16.12 -5.72 -1.90
N TYR A 292 15.45 -6.42 -0.97
CA TYR A 292 14.16 -7.09 -1.15
C TYR A 292 12.99 -6.30 -0.55
N GLY A 293 13.21 -5.07 -0.08
CA GLY A 293 12.20 -4.24 0.57
C GLY A 293 11.83 -4.72 1.98
N ILE A 294 12.62 -5.63 2.57
CA ILE A 294 12.41 -6.13 3.92
C ILE A 294 13.21 -5.25 4.88
N PRO A 295 12.63 -4.78 5.99
CA PRO A 295 13.39 -3.91 6.87
C PRO A 295 14.66 -4.58 7.42
N LYS A 296 15.79 -3.89 7.29
CA LYS A 296 17.06 -4.26 7.93
C LYS A 296 16.84 -4.33 9.44
N SER A 297 17.29 -5.41 10.07
CA SER A 297 17.11 -5.58 11.52
C SER A 297 17.70 -4.41 12.32
N GLN A 298 17.02 -3.98 13.40
CA GLN A 298 17.49 -2.89 14.27
C GLN A 298 18.90 -3.13 14.84
N TRP A 299 19.30 -4.39 15.01
CA TRP A 299 20.67 -4.75 15.41
C TRP A 299 21.72 -4.33 14.37
N LEU A 300 21.45 -4.55 13.08
CA LEU A 300 22.32 -4.12 11.98
C LEU A 300 22.43 -2.59 11.91
N MET A 301 21.32 -1.89 12.14
CA MET A 301 21.35 -0.42 12.22
C MET A 301 22.07 0.11 13.47
N GLY A 302 22.02 -0.62 14.59
CA GLY A 302 22.68 -0.25 15.85
C GLY A 302 24.20 -0.42 15.85
N LEU A 303 24.76 -1.19 14.90
CA LEU A 303 26.20 -1.40 14.78
C LEU A 303 26.95 -0.21 14.15
N GLY A 304 26.26 0.84 13.70
CA GLY A 304 26.90 2.02 13.11
C GLY A 304 27.69 1.69 11.82
N ILE A 305 27.42 0.54 11.20
CA ILE A 305 28.03 0.17 9.93
C ILE A 305 27.38 1.06 8.87
N GLU A 306 28.06 2.12 8.48
CA GLU A 306 27.77 2.84 7.25
C GLU A 306 27.86 1.83 6.12
N TRP A 307 26.70 1.44 5.58
CA TRP A 307 26.67 0.61 4.40
C TRP A 307 27.26 1.44 3.27
N PRO A 308 28.28 0.94 2.55
CA PRO A 308 28.76 1.66 1.37
C PRO A 308 27.55 1.81 0.46
N GLY A 309 27.09 3.05 0.26
CA GLY A 309 26.04 3.35 -0.70
C GLY A 309 26.41 2.73 -2.06
N PRO A 310 25.43 2.45 -2.93
CA PRO A 310 25.72 1.89 -4.24
C PRO A 310 26.73 2.79 -4.93
N LYS A 311 28.01 2.38 -4.94
CA LYS A 311 29.01 3.02 -5.75
C LYS A 311 28.50 2.83 -7.17
N ALA A 312 28.10 3.93 -7.80
CA ALA A 312 27.80 3.94 -9.21
C ALA A 312 28.91 3.13 -9.91
N PRO A 313 28.57 2.16 -10.79
CA PRO A 313 29.60 1.44 -11.51
C PRO A 313 30.46 2.49 -12.20
N ALA A 314 31.75 2.51 -11.86
CA ALA A 314 32.71 3.36 -12.54
C ALA A 314 32.64 2.98 -14.01
N HIS A 315 32.05 3.85 -14.83
CA HIS A 315 32.14 3.70 -16.28
C HIS A 315 33.63 3.72 -16.63
N PRO A 316 34.15 2.70 -17.34
CA PRO A 316 35.49 2.76 -17.86
C PRO A 316 35.56 3.95 -18.83
N VAL A 317 36.34 4.96 -18.46
CA VAL A 317 36.76 6.01 -19.38
C VAL A 317 37.69 5.34 -20.37
N PHE A 318 37.17 4.99 -21.55
CA PHE A 318 38.00 4.71 -22.70
C PHE A 318 38.56 6.05 -23.19
N GLY A 319 39.85 6.24 -22.94
CA GLY A 319 40.60 7.37 -23.49
C GLY A 319 40.70 7.27 -25.00
N VAL A 320 40.59 8.43 -25.65
CA VAL A 320 41.13 8.72 -26.99
C VAL A 320 42.12 9.86 -26.82
#